data_AF-A0A6J4FMT8-F1
#
_entry.id   AF-A0A6J4FMT8-F1
#
_cell.length_a   1.000
_cell.length_b   1.000
_cell.length_c   1.000
_cell.angle_alpha   90.00
_cell.angle_beta   90.00
_cell.angle_gamma   90.00
#
_symmetry.space_group_name_H-M   'P 1'
#
loop_
_entity.id
_entity.type
_entity.pdbx_description
1 polymer ?
#
loop_
_entity_poly.entity_id
_entity_poly.type
_entity_poly.pdbx_seq_one_letter_code
_entity_poly.pdbx_strand_id
1 'polypeptide(L)'
;MSTEDILAEFGIELQDDGSLEFTDMSLAETAYVHHSRMPVALAAIAAISPAFARGRFPKTRLVDLVAKRPHMDEDEAMALAAIGGAKVEPPFWSNRGPFAAHLAQLCNRHQLWGCFYFEPDQPKRLETFRPLGYAEGAQGDRDMQAFKAAIKGMSDLQRMLVATIVTLYRGAADDKTWLGRWSNWHAAEALPVIRADDQARADWHQLVALYPGW
;
A
#
# COMPACT_ATOMS: atom_id res chain seq x y z
N MET A 1 17.07 9.08 -10.19
CA MET A 1 17.21 7.75 -10.80
C MET A 1 15.89 7.43 -11.47
N SER A 2 15.86 6.93 -12.70
CA SER A 2 14.57 6.64 -13.35
C SER A 2 13.91 5.39 -12.75
N THR A 3 12.64 5.15 -13.10
CA THR A 3 11.96 3.91 -12.67
C THR A 3 12.66 2.68 -13.25
N GLU A 4 13.08 2.77 -14.50
CA GLU A 4 13.80 1.74 -15.24
C GLU A 4 15.15 1.45 -14.58
N ASP A 5 15.91 2.50 -14.20
CA ASP A 5 17.18 2.35 -13.47
C ASP A 5 16.99 1.57 -12.15
N ILE A 6 15.94 1.89 -11.36
CA ILE A 6 15.66 1.21 -10.09
C ILE A 6 15.29 -0.26 -10.31
N LEU A 7 14.46 -0.56 -11.31
CA LEU A 7 14.04 -1.92 -11.59
C LEU A 7 15.20 -2.78 -12.15
N ALA A 8 16.06 -2.18 -12.97
CA ALA A 8 17.22 -2.85 -13.54
C ALA A 8 18.20 -3.33 -12.45
N GLU A 9 18.32 -2.61 -11.33
CA GLU A 9 19.12 -3.07 -10.18
C GLU A 9 18.62 -4.39 -9.56
N PHE A 10 17.36 -4.76 -9.81
CA PHE A 10 16.76 -6.02 -9.38
C PHE A 10 16.65 -7.03 -10.52
N GLY A 11 17.28 -6.78 -11.67
CA GLY A 11 17.20 -7.66 -12.85
C GLY A 11 15.80 -7.72 -13.44
N ILE A 12 15.05 -6.60 -13.37
CA ILE A 12 13.67 -6.48 -13.81
C ILE A 12 13.55 -5.35 -14.82
N GLU A 13 12.72 -5.54 -15.83
CA GLU A 13 12.33 -4.51 -16.78
C GLU A 13 10.81 -4.30 -16.77
N LEU A 14 10.38 -3.04 -16.86
CA LEU A 14 9.00 -2.64 -17.09
C LEU A 14 8.82 -2.40 -18.59
N GLN A 15 7.97 -3.22 -19.21
CA GLN A 15 7.69 -3.18 -20.64
C GLN A 15 6.72 -2.05 -21.00
N ASP A 16 6.68 -1.68 -22.29
CA ASP A 16 5.78 -0.63 -22.81
C ASP A 16 4.28 -0.92 -22.55
N ASP A 17 3.90 -2.19 -22.44
CA ASP A 17 2.54 -2.63 -22.14
C ASP A 17 2.22 -2.66 -20.62
N GLY A 18 3.18 -2.26 -19.77
CA GLY A 18 3.07 -2.27 -18.32
C GLY A 18 3.28 -3.64 -17.66
N SER A 19 3.64 -4.66 -18.44
CA SER A 19 4.08 -5.95 -17.91
C SER A 19 5.51 -5.85 -17.36
N LEU A 20 5.85 -6.76 -16.45
CA LEU A 20 7.17 -6.85 -15.84
C LEU A 20 7.77 -8.20 -16.19
N GLU A 21 9.08 -8.22 -16.42
CA GLU A 21 9.82 -9.45 -16.68
C GLU A 21 11.18 -9.47 -15.98
N PHE A 22 11.69 -10.67 -15.73
CA PHE A 22 13.07 -10.84 -15.29
C PHE A 22 14.00 -10.79 -16.50
N THR A 23 14.92 -9.84 -16.49
CA THR A 23 15.99 -9.72 -17.50
C THR A 23 17.31 -10.31 -17.01
N ASP A 24 17.51 -10.35 -15.69
CA ASP A 24 18.64 -11.03 -15.05
C ASP A 24 18.19 -11.77 -13.78
N MET A 25 17.99 -13.10 -13.92
CA MET A 25 17.59 -13.95 -12.80
C MET A 25 18.63 -14.02 -11.68
N SER A 26 19.92 -13.93 -12.00
CA SER A 26 20.97 -13.98 -10.99
C SER A 26 20.94 -12.72 -10.14
N LEU A 27 20.73 -11.57 -10.78
CA LEU A 27 20.55 -10.30 -10.09
C LEU A 27 19.25 -10.28 -9.29
N ALA A 28 18.12 -10.73 -9.84
CA ALA A 28 16.85 -10.82 -9.12
C ALA A 28 16.93 -11.69 -7.84
N GLU A 29 17.76 -12.74 -7.86
CA GLU A 29 17.99 -13.60 -6.70
C GLU A 29 18.93 -12.97 -5.67
N THR A 30 20.04 -12.37 -6.12
CA THR A 30 21.18 -12.04 -5.26
C THR A 30 21.35 -10.55 -4.95
N ALA A 31 20.68 -9.66 -5.69
CA ALA A 31 20.80 -8.21 -5.51
C ALA A 31 20.53 -7.82 -4.06
N TYR A 32 21.37 -6.91 -3.56
CA TYR A 32 21.12 -6.29 -2.26
C TYR A 32 19.89 -5.39 -2.36
N VAL A 33 18.90 -5.63 -1.50
CA VAL A 33 17.68 -4.82 -1.43
C VAL A 33 17.75 -3.94 -0.20
N HIS A 34 18.06 -2.66 -0.40
CA HIS A 34 17.99 -1.67 0.68
C HIS A 34 16.55 -1.60 1.22
N HIS A 35 16.38 -1.31 2.52
CA HIS A 35 15.06 -1.37 3.15
C HIS A 35 14.07 -0.33 2.60
N SER A 36 14.56 0.79 2.05
CA SER A 36 13.75 1.80 1.35
C SER A 36 13.20 1.25 0.02
N ARG A 37 13.99 0.45 -0.70
CA ARG A 37 13.62 -0.16 -1.98
C ARG A 37 12.82 -1.45 -1.88
N MET A 38 12.69 -2.01 -0.68
CA MET A 38 11.96 -3.26 -0.45
C MET A 38 10.52 -3.24 -1.00
N PRO A 39 9.72 -2.15 -0.86
CA PRO A 39 8.43 -2.02 -1.52
C PRO A 39 8.47 -2.20 -3.04
N VAL A 40 9.40 -1.54 -3.71
CA VAL A 40 9.56 -1.61 -5.18
C VAL A 40 9.97 -3.02 -5.60
N ALA A 41 11.05 -3.55 -5.01
CA ALA A 41 11.58 -4.86 -5.34
C ALA A 41 10.53 -5.97 -5.11
N LEU A 42 9.88 -6.00 -3.95
CA LEU A 42 8.90 -7.04 -3.65
C LEU A 42 7.66 -6.90 -4.54
N ALA A 43 7.14 -5.69 -4.76
CA ALA A 43 5.99 -5.47 -5.63
C ALA A 43 6.26 -5.91 -7.07
N ALA A 44 7.42 -5.57 -7.62
CA ALA A 44 7.81 -5.96 -8.97
C ALA A 44 7.98 -7.48 -9.08
N ILE A 45 8.76 -8.09 -8.17
CA ILE A 45 9.00 -9.53 -8.17
C ILE A 45 7.70 -10.31 -7.97
N ALA A 46 6.81 -9.87 -7.08
CA ALA A 46 5.53 -10.54 -6.84
C ALA A 46 4.58 -10.42 -8.02
N ALA A 47 4.69 -9.36 -8.83
CA ALA A 47 3.93 -9.21 -10.07
C ALA A 47 4.37 -10.22 -11.15
N ILE A 48 5.65 -10.62 -11.16
CA ILE A 48 6.19 -11.62 -12.10
C ILE A 48 6.00 -13.04 -11.55
N SER A 49 6.42 -13.30 -10.31
CA SER A 49 6.39 -14.61 -9.67
C SER A 49 6.18 -14.49 -8.15
N PRO A 50 4.94 -14.69 -7.67
CA PRO A 50 4.61 -14.71 -6.24
C PRO A 50 5.43 -15.73 -5.44
N ALA A 51 5.69 -16.90 -6.03
CA ALA A 51 6.48 -17.95 -5.41
C ALA A 51 7.95 -17.52 -5.20
N PHE A 52 8.55 -16.88 -6.21
CA PHE A 52 9.90 -16.34 -6.11
C PHE A 52 9.97 -15.20 -5.07
N ALA A 53 9.01 -14.27 -5.10
CA ALA A 53 8.90 -13.20 -4.11
C ALA A 53 8.81 -13.75 -2.68
N ARG A 54 8.02 -14.82 -2.47
CA ARG A 54 7.93 -15.49 -1.16
C ARG A 54 9.26 -16.13 -0.73
N GLY A 55 10.00 -16.73 -1.66
CA GLY A 55 11.33 -17.26 -1.39
C GLY A 55 12.33 -16.16 -1.01
N ARG A 56 12.32 -15.04 -1.74
CA ARG A 56 13.23 -13.92 -1.55
C ARG A 56 12.93 -13.09 -0.29
N PHE A 57 11.66 -12.97 0.09
CA PHE A 57 11.16 -12.16 1.21
C PHE A 57 10.25 -12.93 2.17
N PRO A 58 10.71 -14.03 2.80
CA PRO A 58 9.85 -15.05 3.42
C PRO A 58 9.10 -14.62 4.69
N LYS A 59 9.40 -13.44 5.24
CA LYS A 59 8.84 -12.94 6.50
C LYS A 59 8.11 -11.60 6.34
N THR A 60 7.91 -11.14 5.11
CA THR A 60 7.37 -9.80 4.85
C THR A 60 5.86 -9.88 4.67
N ARG A 61 5.10 -9.32 5.62
CA ARG A 61 3.65 -9.15 5.47
C ARG A 61 3.34 -7.92 4.62
N LEU A 62 2.11 -7.83 4.11
CA LEU A 62 1.67 -6.64 3.37
C LEU A 62 1.86 -5.36 4.19
N VAL A 63 1.46 -5.38 5.47
CA VAL A 63 1.58 -4.21 6.36
C VAL A 63 3.04 -3.86 6.68
N ASP A 64 3.95 -4.84 6.69
CA ASP A 64 5.38 -4.59 6.88
C ASP A 64 5.95 -3.84 5.66
N LEU A 65 5.47 -4.18 4.46
CA LEU A 65 5.82 -3.50 3.21
C LEU A 65 5.34 -2.05 3.22
N VAL A 66 4.07 -1.83 3.56
CA VAL A 66 3.44 -0.50 3.60
C VAL A 66 4.12 0.40 4.63
N ALA A 67 4.50 -0.15 5.79
CA ALA A 67 5.22 0.57 6.83
C ALA A 67 6.61 1.07 6.40
N LYS A 68 7.15 0.58 5.26
CA LYS A 68 8.42 1.09 4.70
C LYS A 68 8.26 2.37 3.89
N ARG A 69 7.04 2.77 3.53
CA ARG A 69 6.81 3.96 2.70
C ARG A 69 7.49 5.25 3.23
N PRO A 70 7.50 5.56 4.54
CA PRO A 70 8.21 6.75 5.05
C PRO A 70 9.72 6.74 4.81
N HIS A 71 10.31 5.58 4.50
CA HIS A 71 11.74 5.45 4.20
C HIS A 71 12.05 5.53 2.71
N MET A 72 11.04 5.54 1.85
CA MET A 72 11.23 5.63 0.42
C MET A 72 11.52 7.07 0.01
N ASP A 73 12.40 7.24 -0.98
CA ASP A 73 12.54 8.51 -1.70
C ASP A 73 11.47 8.69 -2.82
N GLU A 74 11.60 9.74 -3.64
CA GLU A 74 10.57 10.19 -4.60
C GLU A 74 10.62 9.31 -5.83
N ASP A 75 11.84 8.98 -6.25
CA ASP A 75 12.13 8.06 -7.36
C ASP A 75 11.62 6.65 -7.01
N GLU A 76 11.88 6.18 -5.78
CA GLU A 76 11.36 4.90 -5.29
C GLU A 76 9.83 4.88 -5.21
N ALA A 77 9.20 5.98 -4.77
CA ALA A 77 7.74 6.09 -4.72
C ALA A 77 7.11 6.13 -6.12
N MET A 78 7.75 6.83 -7.07
CA MET A 78 7.35 6.84 -8.47
C MET A 78 7.50 5.45 -9.11
N ALA A 79 8.60 4.75 -8.85
CA ALA A 79 8.82 3.39 -9.34
C ALA A 79 7.76 2.43 -8.81
N LEU A 80 7.38 2.55 -7.53
CA LEU A 80 6.26 1.78 -6.96
C LEU A 80 4.94 2.08 -7.67
N ALA A 81 4.63 3.35 -7.94
CA ALA A 81 3.41 3.73 -8.66
C ALA A 81 3.38 3.12 -10.08
N ALA A 82 4.51 3.18 -10.79
CA ALA A 82 4.65 2.69 -12.15
C ALA A 82 4.40 1.17 -12.27
N ILE A 83 4.86 0.37 -11.30
CA ILE A 83 4.56 -1.09 -11.23
C ILE A 83 3.04 -1.37 -11.25
N GLY A 84 2.25 -0.47 -10.66
CA GLY A 84 0.79 -0.54 -10.64
C GLY A 84 0.10 0.02 -11.88
N GLY A 85 0.85 0.64 -12.80
CA GLY A 85 0.32 1.41 -13.92
C GLY A 85 -0.18 2.80 -13.51
N ALA A 86 0.20 3.31 -12.33
CA ALA A 86 -0.17 4.63 -11.87
C ALA A 86 0.96 5.64 -12.12
N LYS A 87 0.59 6.84 -12.57
CA LYS A 87 1.51 7.96 -12.71
C LYS A 87 1.37 8.90 -11.51
N VAL A 88 2.47 9.14 -10.80
CA VAL A 88 2.56 10.16 -9.75
C VAL A 88 3.66 11.14 -10.13
N GLU A 89 3.41 12.43 -9.91
CA GLU A 89 4.34 13.51 -10.27
C GLU A 89 4.67 14.32 -9.02
N PRO A 90 5.97 14.54 -8.72
CA PRO A 90 6.40 15.44 -7.66
C PRO A 90 5.92 16.90 -7.86
N PRO A 91 5.81 17.70 -6.80
CA PRO A 91 6.04 17.33 -5.40
C PRO A 91 4.77 16.74 -4.77
N PHE A 92 4.88 15.50 -4.28
CA PHE A 92 3.85 14.89 -3.43
C PHE A 92 4.29 14.77 -1.97
N TRP A 93 5.58 14.92 -1.65
CA TRP A 93 5.98 15.13 -0.27
C TRP A 93 5.59 16.50 0.25
N SER A 94 5.20 16.54 1.52
CA SER A 94 4.65 17.74 2.18
C SER A 94 3.35 18.28 1.55
N ASN A 95 2.85 17.69 0.46
CA ASN A 95 1.60 18.04 -0.20
C ASN A 95 0.53 16.98 0.09
N ARG A 96 -0.29 17.25 1.10
CA ARG A 96 -1.35 16.33 1.54
C ARG A 96 -2.55 16.24 0.57
N GLY A 97 -2.67 17.18 -0.36
CA GLY A 97 -3.85 17.32 -1.23
C GLY A 97 -4.08 16.11 -2.15
N PRO A 98 -3.11 15.72 -3.00
CA PRO A 98 -3.24 14.56 -3.88
C PRO A 98 -3.53 13.26 -3.12
N PHE A 99 -2.85 13.04 -2.00
CA PHE A 99 -3.09 11.87 -1.15
C PHE A 99 -4.50 11.85 -0.58
N ALA A 100 -4.96 12.95 0.04
CA ALA A 100 -6.30 13.03 0.62
C ALA A 100 -7.40 12.83 -0.43
N ALA A 101 -7.26 13.44 -1.61
CA ALA A 101 -8.20 13.27 -2.71
C ALA A 101 -8.24 11.81 -3.19
N HIS A 102 -7.08 11.18 -3.39
CA HIS A 102 -6.98 9.79 -3.83
C HIS A 102 -7.54 8.82 -2.78
N LEU A 103 -7.22 9.02 -1.50
CA LEU A 103 -7.73 8.24 -0.38
C LEU A 103 -9.26 8.27 -0.32
N ALA A 104 -9.87 9.45 -0.44
CA ALA A 104 -11.33 9.58 -0.43
C ALA A 104 -11.97 8.85 -1.64
N GLN A 105 -11.39 9.00 -2.84
CA GLN A 105 -11.87 8.31 -4.03
C GLN A 105 -11.73 6.78 -3.92
N LEU A 106 -10.62 6.30 -3.36
CA LEU A 106 -10.37 4.88 -3.12
C LEU A 106 -11.39 4.33 -2.10
N CYS A 107 -11.60 5.00 -0.97
CA CYS A 107 -12.59 4.60 0.02
C CYS A 107 -14.00 4.54 -0.55
N ASN A 108 -14.37 5.48 -1.43
CA ASN A 108 -15.66 5.45 -2.13
C ASN A 108 -15.78 4.27 -3.10
N ARG A 109 -14.77 4.07 -3.96
CA ARG A 109 -14.78 3.02 -4.99
C ARG A 109 -14.81 1.62 -4.40
N HIS A 110 -14.04 1.39 -3.34
CA HIS A 110 -13.91 0.08 -2.70
C HIS A 110 -14.85 -0.10 -1.49
N GLN A 111 -15.74 0.86 -1.24
CA GLN A 111 -16.75 0.83 -0.17
C GLN A 111 -16.15 0.68 1.25
N LEU A 112 -15.08 1.41 1.54
CA LEU A 112 -14.31 1.29 2.78
C LEU A 112 -14.80 2.19 3.92
N TRP A 113 -15.78 3.06 3.68
CA TRP A 113 -16.26 4.05 4.65
C TRP A 113 -16.80 3.43 5.94
N GLY A 114 -17.22 2.17 5.94
CA GLY A 114 -17.59 1.45 7.17
C GLY A 114 -16.44 1.29 8.18
N CYS A 115 -15.19 1.59 7.79
CA CYS A 115 -14.00 1.52 8.64
C CYS A 115 -13.40 2.89 8.97
N PHE A 116 -13.85 3.97 8.34
CA PHE A 116 -13.20 5.27 8.43
C PHE A 116 -14.20 6.41 8.61
N TYR A 117 -13.82 7.37 9.44
CA TYR A 117 -14.48 8.66 9.50
C TYR A 117 -13.79 9.66 8.57
N PHE A 118 -14.59 10.49 7.91
CA PHE A 118 -14.13 11.60 7.08
C PHE A 118 -15.15 12.72 7.12
N GLU A 119 -14.71 13.94 7.42
CA GLU A 119 -15.59 15.11 7.42
C GLU A 119 -15.94 15.51 5.98
N PRO A 120 -17.21 15.35 5.55
CA PRO A 120 -17.60 15.52 4.15
C PRO A 120 -17.41 16.95 3.62
N ASP A 121 -17.44 17.94 4.51
CA ASP A 121 -17.30 19.37 4.21
C ASP A 121 -15.84 19.83 4.10
N GLN A 122 -14.87 18.98 4.48
CA GLN A 122 -13.43 19.33 4.46
C GLN A 122 -12.56 18.24 3.81
N PRO A 123 -12.85 17.83 2.56
CA PRO A 123 -12.22 16.67 1.92
C PRO A 123 -10.73 16.80 1.62
N LYS A 124 -10.13 17.96 1.87
CA LYS A 124 -8.70 18.23 1.64
C LYS A 124 -7.87 18.20 2.92
N ARG A 125 -8.51 18.04 4.08
CA ARG A 125 -7.82 18.01 5.38
C ARG A 125 -7.61 16.58 5.81
N LEU A 126 -6.42 16.04 5.57
CA LEU A 126 -6.05 14.68 5.99
C LEU A 126 -6.23 14.44 7.49
N GLU A 127 -6.15 15.51 8.28
CA GLU A 127 -6.40 15.57 9.71
C GLU A 127 -7.87 15.29 10.13
N THR A 128 -8.84 15.34 9.20
CA THR A 128 -10.23 14.93 9.46
C THR A 128 -10.51 13.46 9.13
N PHE A 129 -9.56 12.78 8.48
CA PHE A 129 -9.64 11.36 8.23
C PHE A 129 -9.08 10.58 9.42
N ARG A 130 -9.81 9.57 9.89
CA ARG A 130 -9.30 8.63 10.91
C ARG A 130 -10.01 7.27 10.87
N PRO A 131 -9.34 6.18 11.27
CA PRO A 131 -10.01 4.92 11.55
C PRO A 131 -11.12 5.09 12.59
N LEU A 132 -12.23 4.38 12.41
CA LEU A 132 -13.25 4.29 13.45
C LEU A 132 -12.67 3.66 14.73
N GLY A 133 -13.12 4.18 15.87
CA GLY A 133 -12.63 3.78 17.19
C GLY A 133 -11.36 4.48 17.65
N TYR A 134 -10.92 5.53 16.94
CA TYR A 134 -9.80 6.37 17.36
C TYR A 134 -10.15 7.31 18.53
N ALA A 135 -11.40 7.77 18.61
CA ALA A 135 -11.85 8.61 19.72
C ALA A 135 -11.75 7.85 21.05
N GLU A 136 -11.55 8.57 22.16
CA GLU A 136 -11.54 7.96 23.49
C GLU A 136 -12.96 7.80 24.06
N GLY A 137 -13.09 6.91 25.05
CA GLY A 137 -14.33 6.70 25.80
C GLY A 137 -15.40 5.90 25.06
N ALA A 138 -16.63 5.97 25.56
CA ALA A 138 -17.73 5.08 25.13
C ALA A 138 -18.09 5.21 23.64
N GLN A 139 -17.89 6.38 23.03
CA GLN A 139 -18.10 6.55 21.59
C GLN A 139 -17.02 5.83 20.79
N GLY A 140 -15.75 5.94 21.21
CA GLY A 140 -14.64 5.19 20.63
C GLY A 140 -14.85 3.68 20.67
N ASP A 141 -15.30 3.16 21.81
CA ASP A 141 -15.58 1.73 21.95
C ASP A 141 -16.67 1.26 20.98
N ARG A 142 -17.74 2.04 20.80
CA ARG A 142 -18.81 1.74 19.83
C ARG A 142 -18.30 1.77 18.40
N ASP A 143 -17.53 2.79 18.04
CA ASP A 143 -16.95 2.93 16.71
C ASP A 143 -15.95 1.81 16.41
N MET A 144 -15.20 1.34 17.41
CA MET A 144 -14.32 0.18 17.31
C MET A 144 -15.11 -1.12 17.07
N GLN A 145 -16.26 -1.29 17.72
CA GLN A 145 -17.14 -2.44 17.42
C GLN A 145 -17.71 -2.35 16.00
N ALA A 146 -18.08 -1.16 15.54
CA ALA A 146 -18.53 -0.92 14.17
C ALA A 146 -17.41 -1.25 13.15
N PHE A 147 -16.17 -0.80 13.42
CA PHE A 147 -15.00 -1.14 12.61
C PHE A 147 -14.82 -2.65 12.48
N LYS A 148 -14.83 -3.39 13.60
CA LYS A 148 -14.68 -4.85 13.61
C LYS A 148 -15.82 -5.55 12.87
N ALA A 149 -17.05 -5.05 13.01
CA ALA A 149 -18.20 -5.58 12.28
C ALA A 149 -18.07 -5.36 10.77
N ALA A 150 -17.62 -4.17 10.34
CA ALA A 150 -17.38 -3.86 8.94
C ALA A 150 -16.31 -4.77 8.33
N ILE A 151 -15.15 -4.93 8.98
CA ILE A 151 -14.08 -5.84 8.55
C ILE A 151 -14.59 -7.27 8.34
N LYS A 152 -15.47 -7.77 9.22
CA LYS A 152 -16.01 -9.13 9.12
C LYS A 152 -16.81 -9.34 7.82
N GLY A 153 -17.51 -8.31 7.34
CA GLY A 153 -18.30 -8.36 6.10
C GLY A 153 -17.51 -8.10 4.82
N MET A 154 -16.26 -7.64 4.92
CA MET A 154 -15.43 -7.27 3.76
C MET A 154 -14.81 -8.48 3.05
N SER A 155 -14.56 -8.31 1.75
CA SER A 155 -13.70 -9.20 0.97
C SER A 155 -12.24 -9.10 1.38
N ASP A 156 -11.40 -10.07 1.00
CA ASP A 156 -9.97 -10.01 1.32
C ASP A 156 -9.28 -8.79 0.69
N LEU A 157 -9.64 -8.44 -0.55
CA LEU A 157 -9.15 -7.22 -1.21
C LEU A 157 -9.48 -5.96 -0.37
N GLN A 158 -10.74 -5.80 0.04
CA GLN A 158 -11.17 -4.67 0.86
C GLN A 158 -10.42 -4.62 2.19
N ARG A 159 -10.24 -5.76 2.85
CA ARG A 159 -9.47 -5.81 4.10
C ARG A 159 -7.99 -5.46 3.89
N MET A 160 -7.37 -5.90 2.79
CA MET A 160 -6.00 -5.51 2.45
C MET A 160 -5.86 -4.00 2.22
N LEU A 161 -6.84 -3.36 1.56
CA LEU A 161 -6.88 -1.92 1.39
C LEU A 161 -7.07 -1.20 2.74
N VAL A 162 -7.99 -1.67 3.61
CA VAL A 162 -8.17 -1.10 4.95
C VAL A 162 -6.90 -1.25 5.79
N ALA A 163 -6.26 -2.42 5.78
CA ALA A 163 -5.00 -2.65 6.48
C ALA A 163 -3.91 -1.69 5.99
N THR A 164 -3.80 -1.48 4.68
CA THR A 164 -2.87 -0.51 4.08
C THR A 164 -3.10 0.89 4.64
N ILE A 165 -4.34 1.39 4.60
CA ILE A 165 -4.68 2.73 5.07
C ILE A 165 -4.42 2.87 6.58
N VAL A 166 -4.80 1.88 7.39
CA VAL A 166 -4.55 1.86 8.83
C VAL A 166 -3.04 1.88 9.11
N THR A 167 -2.24 1.10 8.39
CA THR A 167 -0.78 1.10 8.56
C THR A 167 -0.18 2.46 8.21
N LEU A 168 -0.62 3.10 7.11
CA LEU A 168 -0.18 4.45 6.77
C LEU A 168 -0.57 5.44 7.89
N TYR A 169 -1.81 5.39 8.38
CA TYR A 169 -2.31 6.26 9.45
C TYR A 169 -1.55 6.10 10.77
N ARG A 170 -1.28 4.85 11.19
CA ARG A 170 -0.65 4.55 12.49
C ARG A 170 0.87 4.58 12.43
N GLY A 171 1.46 4.45 11.24
CA GLY A 171 2.90 4.28 11.06
C GLY A 171 3.45 2.98 11.63
N ALA A 172 2.60 1.98 11.90
CA ALA A 172 2.98 0.75 12.58
C ALA A 172 2.33 -0.49 11.95
N ALA A 173 3.12 -1.53 11.72
CA ALA A 173 2.67 -2.80 11.14
C ALA A 173 2.18 -3.82 12.20
N ASP A 174 2.38 -3.53 13.49
CA ASP A 174 2.05 -4.39 14.62
C ASP A 174 0.91 -3.86 15.49
N ASP A 175 0.15 -2.87 15.00
CA ASP A 175 -0.99 -2.28 15.71
C ASP A 175 -2.06 -3.34 15.98
N LYS A 176 -2.15 -3.79 17.23
CA LYS A 176 -3.09 -4.84 17.66
C LYS A 176 -4.52 -4.33 17.79
N THR A 177 -4.72 -3.02 17.87
CA THR A 177 -6.03 -2.41 18.07
C THR A 177 -6.84 -2.50 16.79
N TRP A 178 -6.24 -2.16 15.64
CA TRP A 178 -6.93 -2.18 14.34
C TRP A 178 -6.55 -3.38 13.46
N LEU A 179 -5.27 -3.74 13.34
CA LEU A 179 -4.80 -4.74 12.35
C LEU A 179 -4.93 -6.19 12.84
N GLY A 180 -4.68 -6.42 14.14
CA GLY A 180 -4.91 -7.72 14.78
C GLY A 180 -4.32 -8.92 14.01
N ARG A 181 -5.00 -10.09 14.07
CA ARG A 181 -4.59 -11.30 13.32
C ARG A 181 -5.09 -11.33 11.88
N TRP A 182 -6.11 -10.54 11.57
CA TRP A 182 -6.76 -10.59 10.26
C TRP A 182 -5.86 -9.98 9.17
N SER A 183 -4.86 -9.18 9.53
CA SER A 183 -3.93 -8.53 8.61
C SER A 183 -2.62 -9.29 8.33
N ASN A 184 -2.56 -10.60 8.61
CA ASN A 184 -1.31 -11.38 8.58
C ASN A 184 -0.93 -11.96 7.19
N TRP A 185 -1.47 -11.42 6.10
CA TRP A 185 -1.12 -11.88 4.76
C TRP A 185 0.35 -11.65 4.45
N HIS A 186 0.99 -12.66 3.86
CA HIS A 186 2.29 -12.49 3.27
C HIS A 186 2.19 -11.52 2.09
N ALA A 187 3.14 -10.60 1.93
CA ALA A 187 3.09 -9.57 0.89
C ALA A 187 3.03 -10.21 -0.52
N ALA A 188 3.84 -11.24 -0.76
CA ALA A 188 3.83 -11.99 -2.02
C ALA A 188 2.50 -12.70 -2.35
N GLU A 189 1.60 -12.89 -1.37
CA GLU A 189 0.27 -13.48 -1.60
C GLU A 189 -0.81 -12.41 -1.70
N ALA A 190 -0.66 -11.32 -0.95
CA ALA A 190 -1.60 -10.20 -0.97
C ALA A 190 -1.51 -9.38 -2.26
N LEU A 191 -0.30 -9.12 -2.76
CA LEU A 191 -0.09 -8.29 -3.95
C LEU A 191 -0.74 -8.88 -5.21
N PRO A 192 -0.69 -10.20 -5.47
CA PRO A 192 -1.47 -10.81 -6.56
C PRO A 192 -2.99 -10.62 -6.43
N VAL A 193 -3.54 -10.68 -5.20
CA VAL A 193 -4.97 -10.42 -4.98
C VAL A 193 -5.32 -8.97 -5.32
N ILE A 194 -4.48 -8.01 -4.93
CA ILE A 194 -4.64 -6.60 -5.30
C ILE A 194 -4.49 -6.41 -6.81
N ARG A 195 -3.51 -7.10 -7.43
CA ARG A 195 -3.17 -6.97 -8.85
C ARG A 195 -4.24 -7.55 -9.78
N ALA A 196 -5.01 -8.54 -9.31
CA ALA A 196 -6.06 -9.20 -10.09
C ALA A 196 -7.22 -8.27 -10.47
N ASP A 197 -7.39 -7.16 -9.75
CA ASP A 197 -8.31 -6.08 -10.10
C ASP A 197 -7.48 -4.89 -10.61
N ASP A 198 -7.61 -4.55 -11.90
CA ASP A 198 -6.81 -3.48 -12.53
C ASP A 198 -6.99 -2.13 -11.82
N GLN A 199 -8.19 -1.85 -11.32
CA GLN A 199 -8.48 -0.60 -10.64
C GLN A 199 -7.86 -0.59 -9.24
N ALA A 200 -8.00 -1.69 -8.49
CA ALA A 200 -7.38 -1.83 -7.17
C ALA A 200 -5.85 -1.84 -7.24
N ARG A 201 -5.28 -2.42 -8.30
CA ARG A 201 -3.84 -2.38 -8.60
C ARG A 201 -3.34 -0.95 -8.66
N ALA A 202 -3.92 -0.14 -9.55
CA ALA A 202 -3.50 1.26 -9.70
C ALA A 202 -3.74 2.05 -8.40
N ASP A 203 -4.90 1.85 -7.77
CA ASP A 203 -5.28 2.55 -6.56
C ASP A 203 -4.33 2.31 -5.40
N TRP A 204 -3.96 1.05 -5.16
CA TRP A 204 -3.08 0.69 -4.05
C TRP A 204 -1.67 1.26 -4.24
N HIS A 205 -1.09 1.10 -5.44
CA HIS A 205 0.26 1.62 -5.71
C HIS A 205 0.30 3.15 -5.63
N GLN A 206 -0.71 3.82 -6.20
CA GLN A 206 -0.84 5.28 -6.13
C GLN A 206 -1.05 5.77 -4.68
N LEU A 207 -1.87 5.08 -3.88
CA LEU A 207 -2.10 5.42 -2.47
C LEU A 207 -0.80 5.39 -1.68
N VAL A 208 -0.05 4.28 -1.79
CA VAL A 208 1.21 4.13 -1.06
C VAL A 208 2.23 5.15 -1.55
N ALA A 209 2.37 5.34 -2.87
CA ALA A 209 3.30 6.30 -3.45
C ALA A 209 3.01 7.74 -3.02
N LEU A 210 1.75 8.17 -3.03
CA LEU A 210 1.37 9.55 -2.67
C LEU A 210 1.48 9.85 -1.17
N TYR A 211 1.66 8.85 -0.31
CA TYR A 211 1.64 9.06 1.14
C TYR A 211 2.68 10.10 1.60
N PRO A 212 2.25 11.26 2.13
CA PRO A 212 3.14 12.36 2.50
C PRO A 212 3.56 12.33 3.98
N GLY A 213 3.14 11.31 4.73
CA GLY A 213 3.05 11.36 6.19
C GLY A 213 1.66 11.82 6.66
N TRP A 214 1.26 11.39 7.85
CA TRP A 214 0.04 11.84 8.52
C TRP A 214 0.25 13.09 9.38
#